data_AF-A0A839SI29-F1
#
_entry.id   AF-A0A839SI29-F1
#
_cell.length_a   1.000
_cell.length_b   1.000
_cell.length_c   1.000
_cell.angle_alpha   90.00
_cell.angle_beta   90.00
_cell.angle_gamma   90.00
#
_symmetry.space_group_name_H-M   'P 1'
#
loop_
_entity.id
_entity.type
_entity.pdbx_description
1 polymer ?
#
loop_
_entity_poly.entity_id
_entity_poly.type
_entity_poly.pdbx_seq_one_letter_code
_entity_poly.pdbx_strand_id
1 'polypeptide(L)' 'MEPVTYYYLLDQPTTCPICGARTDIISSFFHTKLKMAVNECLDNSCKHVFCEVDGEL' A
#
# COMPACT_ATOMS: atom_id res chain seq x y z
N MET A 1 14.88 11.55 25.90
CA MET A 1 14.64 11.63 24.45
C MET A 1 13.34 10.89 24.23
N GLU A 2 12.23 11.61 24.09
CA GLU A 2 10.91 10.98 23.99
C GLU A 2 10.69 10.43 22.58
N PRO A 3 9.94 9.32 22.42
CA PRO A 3 9.68 8.76 21.10
C PRO A 3 8.78 9.71 20.30
N VAL A 4 9.22 10.04 19.08
CA VAL A 4 8.42 10.79 18.11
C VAL A 4 7.35 9.86 17.56
N THR A 5 6.11 10.01 17.99
CA THR A 5 4.98 9.27 17.44
C THR A 5 4.47 9.98 16.19
N TYR A 6 4.72 9.39 15.02
CA TYR A 6 4.20 9.89 13.75
C TYR A 6 2.79 9.35 13.54
N TYR A 7 1.78 10.21 13.69
CA TYR A 7 0.42 9.94 13.23
C TYR A 7 0.12 10.80 11.98
N TYR A 8 -0.54 10.16 11.00
CA TYR A 8 -1.24 10.70 9.81
C TYR A 8 -0.48 10.81 8.47
N LEU A 9 -0.89 9.98 7.48
CA LEU A 9 -1.44 10.38 6.15
C LEU A 9 -1.53 9.25 5.07
N LEU A 10 -1.49 7.95 5.42
CA LEU A 10 -1.64 6.84 4.44
C LEU A 10 -3.06 6.26 4.36
N ASP A 11 -4.10 7.07 4.61
CA ASP A 11 -5.47 6.57 4.78
C ASP A 11 -6.37 6.77 3.54
N GLN A 12 -5.77 6.87 2.34
CA GLN A 12 -6.54 6.61 1.13
C GLN A 12 -6.34 5.15 0.73
N PRO A 13 -7.38 4.31 0.81
CA PRO A 13 -7.26 2.93 0.37
C PRO A 13 -6.88 2.91 -1.12
N THR A 14 -5.78 2.23 -1.45
CA THR A 14 -5.38 2.02 -2.82
C THR A 14 -6.53 1.33 -3.58
N THR A 15 -6.77 1.77 -4.81
CA THR A 15 -7.78 1.18 -5.69
C THR A 15 -7.10 0.32 -6.74
N CYS A 16 -7.73 -0.80 -7.09
CA CYS A 16 -7.24 -1.71 -8.12
C CYS A 16 -7.14 -0.97 -9.46
N PRO A 17 -5.98 -0.99 -10.14
CA PRO A 17 -5.79 -0.30 -11.42
C PRO A 17 -6.58 -0.94 -12.57
N ILE A 18 -7.10 -2.16 -12.38
CA ILE A 18 -7.84 -2.90 -13.39
C ILE A 18 -9.34 -2.63 -13.34
N CYS A 19 -9.93 -2.69 -12.14
CA CYS A 19 -11.39 -2.63 -11.97
C CYS A 19 -11.87 -1.48 -11.06
N GLY A 20 -10.96 -0.71 -10.46
CA GLY A 20 -11.30 0.39 -9.54
C GLY A 20 -11.85 -0.07 -8.18
N ALA A 21 -11.94 -1.37 -7.93
CA ALA A 21 -12.36 -1.90 -6.63
C ALA A 21 -11.32 -1.59 -5.54
N ARG A 22 -11.74 -1.72 -4.28
CA ARG A 22 -10.82 -1.59 -3.13
C ARG A 22 -9.79 -2.72 -3.12
N THR A 23 -8.59 -2.41 -2.68
CA THR A 23 -7.53 -3.39 -2.47
C THR A 23 -7.20 -3.51 -0.99
N ASP A 24 -6.53 -4.59 -0.63
CA ASP A 24 -5.98 -4.82 0.71
C ASP A 24 -4.47 -5.05 0.62
N ILE A 25 -3.73 -4.66 1.67
CA ILE A 25 -2.28 -4.80 1.71
C ILE A 25 -1.96 -6.20 2.25
N ILE A 26 -1.49 -7.08 1.37
CA ILE A 26 -1.10 -8.45 1.75
C ILE A 26 0.35 -8.55 2.23
N SER A 27 1.18 -7.56 1.88
CA SER A 27 2.56 -7.49 2.35
C SER A 27 3.09 -6.06 2.29
N SER A 28 3.98 -5.70 3.21
CA SER A 28 4.60 -4.39 3.27
C SER A 28 6.07 -4.50 3.64
N PHE A 29 6.94 -3.88 2.86
CA PHE A 29 8.38 -3.85 3.04
C PHE A 29 8.85 -2.42 3.24
N PHE A 30 9.73 -2.22 4.21
CA PHE A 30 10.27 -0.91 4.55
C PHE A 30 11.78 -1.03 4.67
N HIS A 31 12.51 -0.32 3.81
CA HIS A 31 13.96 -0.22 3.90
C HIS A 31 14.39 1.24 3.77
N THR A 32 15.00 1.77 4.84
CA THR A 32 15.49 3.16 4.93
C THR A 32 14.46 4.21 4.51
N LYS A 33 14.51 4.67 3.26
CA LYS A 33 13.62 5.69 2.67
C LYS A 33 12.61 5.13 1.65
N LEU A 34 12.70 3.84 1.36
CA LEU A 34 11.84 3.16 0.40
C LEU A 34 10.77 2.37 1.15
N LYS A 35 9.51 2.65 0.83
CA LYS A 35 8.36 1.87 1.28
C LYS A 35 7.79 1.15 0.08
N MET A 36 7.46 -0.12 0.25
CA MET A 36 6.87 -0.93 -0.80
C MET A 36 5.70 -1.72 -0.20
N ALA A 37 4.54 -1.66 -0.82
CA ALA A 37 3.35 -2.38 -0.42
C ALA A 37 2.88 -3.27 -1.57
N VAL A 38 2.55 -4.53 -1.26
CA VAL A 38 1.90 -5.44 -2.18
C VAL A 38 0.42 -5.43 -1.87
N ASN A 39 -0.38 -5.02 -2.86
CA ASN A 39 -1.82 -4.87 -2.77
C ASN A 39 -2.51 -6.00 -3.55
N GLU A 40 -3.57 -6.56 -3.00
CA GLU A 40 -4.48 -7.49 -3.67
C GLU A 40 -5.87 -6.86 -3.82
N CYS A 41 -6.46 -6.99 -5.01
CA CYS A 41 -7.82 -6.58 -5.27
C CYS A 41 -8.83 -7.48 -4.55
N LEU A 42 -9.73 -6.88 -3.76
CA LEU A 42 -10.77 -7.58 -3.01
C LEU A 42 -11.95 -8.07 -3.88
N ASP A 43 -12.02 -7.61 -5.13
CA ASP A 43 -12.99 -8.16 -6.09
C ASP A 43 -12.61 -9.60 -6.48
N ASN A 44 -13.50 -10.55 -6.17
CA ASN A 44 -13.30 -11.98 -6.39
C ASN A 44 -13.15 -12.39 -7.85
N SER A 45 -13.61 -11.57 -8.79
CA SER A 45 -13.47 -11.79 -10.23
C SER A 45 -12.15 -11.23 -10.76
N CYS A 46 -11.65 -10.14 -10.17
CA CYS A 46 -10.40 -9.51 -10.57
C CYS A 46 -9.18 -10.15 -9.91
N LYS A 47 -9.12 -10.21 -8.56
CA LYS A 47 -8.00 -10.73 -7.76
C LYS A 47 -6.60 -10.28 -8.21
N HIS A 48 -6.52 -9.09 -8.82
CA HIS A 48 -5.26 -8.57 -9.33
C HIS A 48 -4.34 -8.20 -8.17
N VAL A 49 -3.07 -8.60 -8.28
CA VAL A 49 -2.02 -8.30 -7.29
C VAL A 49 -1.00 -7.36 -7.93
N PHE A 50 -0.68 -6.26 -7.26
CA PHE A 50 0.26 -5.26 -7.76
C PHE A 50 1.08 -4.66 -6.62
N CYS A 51 2.17 -4.00 -7.00
CA CYS A 51 3.12 -3.40 -6.08
C CYS A 51 3.03 -1.88 -6.15
N GLU A 52 2.97 -1.23 -5.00
CA GLU A 52 3.05 0.22 -4.84
C GLU A 52 4.36 0.55 -4.13
N VAL A 53 5.12 1.49 -4.68
CA VAL A 53 6.40 1.93 -4.13
C VAL A 53 6.28 3.41 -3.80
N ASP A 54 6.48 3.75 -2.53
CA ASP A 54 6.51 5.11 -2.02
C ASP A 54 7.95 5.43 -1.59
N GLY A 55 8.63 6.19 -2.44
CA GLY A 55 10.02 6.66 -2.27
C GLY A 55 10.59 7.27 -3.55
N GLU A 56 11.47 8.27 -3.42
CA GLU A 56 12.23 8.83 -4.55
C GLU A 56 13.41 7.90 -4.88
N LEU A 57 13.53 7.52 -6.17
CA LEU A 57 14.68 6.78 -6.72
C LEU A 57 15.94 7.64 -6.77
#